data_AF-A2FCT3-F1
#
_entry.id   AF-A2FCT3-F1
#
_cell.length_a   1.000
_cell.length_b   1.000
_cell.length_c   1.000
_cell.angle_alpha   90.00
_cell.angle_beta   90.00
_cell.angle_gamma   90.00
#
_symmetry.space_group_name_H-M   'P 1'
#
loop_
_entity.id
_entity.type
_entity.pdbx_description
1 polymer ?
#
loop_
_entity_poly.entity_id
_entity_poly.type
_entity_poly.pdbx_seq_one_letter_code
_entity_poly.pdbx_strand_id
1 'polypeptide(L)'
;MKEEILNLYSTETPLYYIQWDKVDDLKSKFPNLDIKKEINKITPLDCSIKYGSELCFNYFKNLGALYTNYSEKYAVQGGNSSIFMQMIEDGKSFDNMINTALDYRNYEIAEYLKSNFGQTFDSIAESMYFGNYDVASYLLSNGEDINKIYILFIFTFFIAL
;
A
#
# COMPACT_ATOMS: atom_id res chain seq x y z
N MET A 1 22.60 -10.22 -7.06
CA MET A 1 22.08 -9.00 -7.71
C MET A 1 22.28 -7.88 -6.71
N LYS A 2 23.15 -6.90 -6.97
CA LYS A 2 23.23 -5.70 -6.12
C LYS A 2 21.96 -4.91 -6.42
N GLU A 3 21.02 -4.85 -5.49
CA GLU A 3 19.92 -3.90 -5.55
C GLU A 3 20.52 -2.51 -5.41
N GLU A 4 20.83 -1.86 -6.53
CA GLU A 4 20.91 -0.40 -6.55
C GLU A 4 19.54 0.09 -6.12
N ILE A 5 19.46 0.68 -4.93
CA ILE A 5 18.19 1.24 -4.44
C ILE A 5 17.79 2.33 -5.43
N LEU A 6 16.80 2.01 -6.27
CA LEU A 6 16.36 2.89 -7.34
C LEU A 6 15.68 4.11 -6.68
N ASN A 7 16.39 5.23 -6.68
CA ASN A 7 15.81 6.50 -6.28
C ASN A 7 14.72 6.90 -7.29
N LEU A 8 13.46 6.83 -6.87
CA LEU A 8 12.32 7.19 -7.72
C LEU A 8 12.19 8.71 -7.89
N TYR A 9 12.72 9.47 -6.94
CA TYR A 9 12.69 10.93 -6.96
C TYR A 9 14.09 11.54 -6.97
N SER A 10 14.20 12.67 -7.67
CA SER A 10 15.41 13.49 -7.66
C SER A 10 15.63 14.13 -6.29
N THR A 11 16.90 14.26 -5.88
CA THR A 11 17.34 14.97 -4.66
C THR A 11 16.94 16.43 -4.62
N GLU A 12 16.52 17.00 -5.75
CA GLU A 12 16.00 18.36 -5.87
C GLU A 12 14.51 18.47 -5.52
N THR A 13 13.85 17.37 -5.18
CA THR A 13 12.42 17.33 -4.87
C THR A 13 12.16 17.01 -3.39
N PRO A 14 11.10 17.55 -2.78
CA PRO A 14 10.69 17.17 -1.43
C PRO A 14 10.44 15.66 -1.28
N LEU A 15 9.91 15.02 -2.33
CA LEU A 15 9.54 13.61 -2.33
C LEU A 15 10.73 12.67 -2.11
N TYR A 16 11.94 13.06 -2.52
CA TYR A 16 13.16 12.30 -2.20
C TYR A 16 13.39 12.23 -0.69
N TYR A 17 13.33 13.37 0.00
CA TYR A 17 13.57 13.41 1.44
C TYR A 17 12.47 12.70 2.20
N ILE A 18 11.23 12.77 1.70
CA ILE A 18 10.10 12.02 2.27
C ILE A 18 10.34 10.51 2.10
N GLN A 19 10.63 10.03 0.88
CA GLN A 19 10.89 8.60 0.61
C GLN A 19 11.97 8.02 1.53
N TRP A 20 13.00 8.82 1.85
CA TRP A 20 14.11 8.41 2.70
C TRP A 20 13.93 8.76 4.19
N ASP A 21 12.75 9.24 4.57
CA ASP A 21 12.36 9.69 5.90
C ASP A 21 13.31 10.73 6.55
N LYS A 22 13.92 11.59 5.72
CA LYS A 22 14.87 12.63 6.12
C LYS A 22 14.16 13.93 6.47
N VAL A 23 13.36 13.91 7.54
CA VAL A 23 12.47 15.01 7.91
C VAL A 23 13.20 16.35 8.19
N ASP A 24 14.40 16.31 8.75
CA ASP A 24 15.15 17.55 9.07
C ASP A 24 15.77 18.18 7.82
N ASP A 25 16.29 17.38 6.90
CA ASP A 25 16.76 17.85 5.60
C ASP A 25 15.61 18.42 4.76
N LEU A 26 14.43 17.76 4.80
CA LEU A 26 13.21 18.24 4.16
C LEU A 26 12.84 19.63 4.66
N LYS A 27 12.77 19.83 5.99
CA LYS A 27 12.44 21.12 6.62
C LYS A 27 13.45 22.20 6.25
N SER A 28 14.74 21.85 6.24
CA SER A 28 15.84 22.78 5.94
C SER A 28 15.81 23.24 4.47
N LYS A 29 15.60 22.31 3.53
CA LYS A 29 15.63 22.61 2.09
C LYS A 29 14.32 23.16 1.55
N PHE A 30 13.18 22.78 2.14
CA PHE A 30 11.85 23.18 1.69
C PHE A 30 11.00 23.77 2.83
N PRO A 31 11.43 24.89 3.45
CA PRO A 31 10.75 25.46 4.62
C PRO A 31 9.33 25.95 4.33
N ASN A 32 9.02 26.26 3.06
CA ASN A 32 7.72 26.73 2.60
C ASN A 32 6.98 25.68 1.76
N LEU A 33 7.23 24.40 2.03
CA LEU A 33 6.55 23.31 1.34
C LEU A 33 5.03 23.39 1.55
N ASP A 34 4.28 23.48 0.46
CA ASP A 34 2.82 23.39 0.50
C ASP A 34 2.40 21.92 0.69
N ILE A 35 1.97 21.58 1.91
CA ILE A 35 1.59 20.22 2.30
C ILE A 35 0.31 19.72 1.62
N LYS A 36 -0.50 20.61 1.05
CA LYS A 36 -1.77 20.26 0.39
C LYS A 36 -1.58 20.01 -1.11
N LYS A 37 -0.51 20.53 -1.68
CA LYS A 37 -0.24 20.44 -3.11
C LYS A 37 0.38 19.10 -3.46
N GLU A 38 -0.19 18.44 -4.47
CA GLU A 38 0.42 17.25 -5.05
C GLU A 38 1.71 17.60 -5.78
N ILE A 39 2.73 16.76 -5.58
CA ILE A 39 3.98 16.78 -6.32
C ILE A 39 4.03 15.45 -7.05
N ASN A 40 4.15 15.46 -8.37
CA ASN A 40 4.10 14.23 -9.18
C ASN A 40 2.89 13.32 -8.84
N LYS A 41 1.69 13.94 -8.73
CA LYS A 41 0.40 13.28 -8.46
C LYS A 41 0.29 12.58 -7.09
N ILE A 42 1.11 12.96 -6.12
CA ILE A 42 1.02 12.46 -4.75
C ILE A 42 1.22 13.61 -3.76
N THR A 43 0.43 13.62 -2.68
CA THR A 43 0.61 14.61 -1.60
C THR A 43 1.86 14.26 -0.78
N PRO A 44 2.49 15.22 -0.09
CA PRO A 44 3.60 14.91 0.82
C PRO A 44 3.24 13.88 1.90
N LEU A 45 2.02 13.96 2.46
CA LEU A 45 1.53 12.97 3.42
C LEU A 45 1.38 11.59 2.78
N ASP A 46 0.71 11.47 1.63
CA ASP A 46 0.57 10.18 0.94
C ASP A 46 1.92 9.57 0.55
N CYS A 47 2.90 10.41 0.17
CA CYS A 47 4.26 9.94 -0.09
C CYS A 47 4.86 9.31 1.16
N SER A 48 4.74 9.96 2.33
CA SER A 48 5.25 9.40 3.58
C SER A 48 4.55 8.09 3.96
N ILE A 49 3.23 7.99 3.72
CA ILE A 49 2.47 6.77 3.95
C ILE A 49 2.95 5.64 3.04
N LYS A 50 3.08 5.90 1.73
CA LYS A 50 3.47 4.92 0.72
C LYS A 50 4.85 4.31 0.96
N TYR A 51 5.79 5.09 1.47
CA TYR A 51 7.16 4.64 1.72
C TYR A 51 7.43 4.30 3.19
N GLY A 52 6.40 4.31 4.05
CA GLY A 52 6.56 3.97 5.46
C GLY A 52 7.42 4.96 6.26
N SER A 53 7.47 6.22 5.80
CA SER A 53 8.35 7.28 6.31
C SER A 53 7.72 7.95 7.54
N GLU A 54 7.90 7.32 8.70
CA GLU A 54 7.19 7.64 9.94
C GLU A 54 7.48 9.04 10.47
N LEU A 55 8.73 9.53 10.39
CA LEU A 55 9.07 10.88 10.85
C LEU A 55 8.40 11.95 9.98
N CYS A 56 8.41 11.76 8.66
CA CYS A 56 7.75 12.64 7.72
C CYS A 56 6.22 12.58 7.87
N PHE A 57 5.66 11.38 8.06
CA PHE A 57 4.23 11.19 8.32
C PHE A 57 3.78 11.99 9.55
N ASN A 58 4.46 11.81 10.68
CA ASN A 58 4.16 12.53 11.91
C ASN A 58 4.31 14.04 11.74
N TYR A 59 5.34 14.50 11.04
CA TYR A 59 5.52 15.91 10.73
C TYR A 59 4.35 16.48 9.92
N PHE A 60 3.92 15.83 8.84
CA PHE A 60 2.82 16.32 8.02
C PHE A 60 1.48 16.25 8.74
N LYS A 61 1.23 15.20 9.53
CA LYS A 61 0.04 15.10 10.39
C LYS A 61 -0.03 16.25 11.40
N ASN A 62 1.08 16.59 12.04
CA ASN A 62 1.16 17.73 12.97
C ASN A 62 0.94 19.09 12.29
N LEU A 63 1.23 19.21 10.99
CA LEU A 63 0.90 20.39 10.19
C LEU A 63 -0.55 20.42 9.70
N GLY A 64 -1.36 19.41 10.02
CA GLY A 64 -2.76 19.32 9.61
C GLY A 64 -2.97 18.81 8.18
N ALA A 65 -2.02 18.05 7.64
CA ALA A 65 -2.24 17.34 6.37
C ALA A 65 -3.38 16.32 6.51
N LEU A 66 -4.20 16.21 5.48
CA LEU A 66 -5.36 15.33 5.44
C LEU A 66 -5.08 14.11 4.56
N TYR A 67 -5.64 12.96 4.95
CA TYR A 67 -5.66 11.78 4.11
C TYR A 67 -6.46 12.03 2.82
N THR A 68 -6.00 11.43 1.74
CA THR A 68 -6.72 11.37 0.46
C THR A 68 -7.49 10.05 0.35
N ASN A 69 -8.16 9.83 -0.78
CA ASN A 69 -8.82 8.55 -1.08
C ASN A 69 -7.84 7.44 -1.50
N TYR A 70 -6.54 7.74 -1.57
CA TYR A 70 -5.49 6.77 -1.89
C TYR A 70 -4.65 6.39 -0.68
N SER A 71 -4.77 7.12 0.43
CA SER A 71 -3.94 6.93 1.63
C SER A 71 -4.03 5.49 2.16
N GLU A 72 -5.21 4.91 2.20
CA GLU A 72 -5.44 3.55 2.72
C GLU A 72 -4.70 2.51 1.87
N LYS A 73 -4.81 2.64 0.54
CA LYS A 73 -4.06 1.80 -0.39
C LYS A 73 -2.55 1.97 -0.19
N TYR A 74 -2.08 3.21 -0.03
CA TYR A 74 -0.65 3.47 0.19
C TYR A 74 -0.13 2.90 1.50
N ALA A 75 -0.91 2.94 2.59
CA ALA A 75 -0.52 2.36 3.87
C ALA A 75 -0.37 0.83 3.75
N VAL A 76 -1.31 0.18 3.06
CA VAL A 76 -1.26 -1.27 2.81
C VAL A 76 -0.09 -1.65 1.91
N GLN A 77 0.23 -0.83 0.91
CA GLN A 77 1.40 -1.03 0.04
C GLN A 77 2.73 -0.78 0.77
N GLY A 78 2.79 0.26 1.59
CA GLY A 78 3.99 0.69 2.30
C GLY A 78 4.39 -0.24 3.43
N GLY A 79 3.45 -1.00 4.00
CA GLY A 79 3.75 -2.06 4.96
C GLY A 79 4.21 -1.59 6.34
N ASN A 80 4.23 -0.27 6.60
CA ASN A 80 4.60 0.26 7.90
C ASN A 80 3.42 0.11 8.88
N SER A 81 3.54 -0.84 9.80
CA SER A 81 2.50 -1.16 10.80
C SER A 81 2.15 0.01 11.72
N SER A 82 3.10 0.90 12.06
CA SER A 82 2.86 2.08 12.89
C SER A 82 1.89 3.05 12.19
N ILE A 83 2.18 3.40 10.93
CA ILE A 83 1.33 4.26 10.11
C ILE A 83 -0.03 3.60 9.87
N PHE A 84 -0.04 2.30 9.51
CA PHE A 84 -1.27 1.56 9.27
C PHE A 84 -2.19 1.58 10.49
N MET A 85 -1.66 1.26 11.68
CA MET A 85 -2.44 1.27 12.92
C MET A 85 -2.92 2.69 13.29
N GLN A 86 -2.07 3.71 13.15
CA GLN A 86 -2.48 5.10 13.39
C GLN A 86 -3.64 5.51 12.49
N MET A 87 -3.64 5.09 11.22
CA MET A 87 -4.74 5.39 10.30
C MET A 87 -6.05 4.72 10.70
N ILE A 88 -6.01 3.51 11.27
CA ILE A 88 -7.20 2.86 11.85
C ILE A 88 -7.70 3.64 13.06
N GLU A 89 -6.82 4.06 13.97
CA GLU A 89 -7.17 4.88 15.13
C GLU A 89 -7.79 6.23 14.73
N ASP A 90 -7.30 6.81 13.64
CA ASP A 90 -7.84 8.03 13.03
C ASP A 90 -9.18 7.78 12.29
N GLY A 91 -9.69 6.55 12.28
CA GLY A 91 -11.02 6.19 11.78
C GLY A 91 -11.07 5.83 10.30
N LYS A 92 -9.94 5.54 9.65
CA LYS A 92 -9.95 5.04 8.27
C LYS A 92 -10.37 3.57 8.22
N SER A 93 -11.17 3.21 7.22
CA SER A 93 -11.51 1.83 6.90
C SER A 93 -10.62 1.29 5.79
N PHE A 94 -10.22 0.03 5.91
CA PHE A 94 -9.33 -0.64 4.95
C PHE A 94 -10.07 -1.71 4.16
N ASP A 95 -11.27 -1.40 3.68
CA ASP A 95 -12.17 -2.36 3.03
C ASP A 95 -11.56 -2.92 1.74
N ASN A 96 -11.65 -4.25 1.55
CA ASN A 96 -11.16 -4.97 0.37
C ASN A 96 -9.66 -4.77 0.07
N MET A 97 -8.83 -4.68 1.10
CA MET A 97 -7.38 -4.43 0.96
C MET A 97 -6.50 -5.67 1.14
N ILE A 98 -7.06 -6.81 1.56
CA ILE A 98 -6.26 -8.00 1.88
C ILE A 98 -5.42 -8.52 0.71
N ASN A 99 -5.95 -8.56 -0.51
CA ASN A 99 -5.17 -8.94 -1.70
C ASN A 99 -4.08 -7.91 -2.02
N THR A 100 -4.33 -6.62 -1.79
CA THR A 100 -3.29 -5.59 -1.95
C THR A 100 -2.15 -5.81 -0.95
N ALA A 101 -2.46 -6.20 0.30
CA ALA A 101 -1.43 -6.54 1.28
C ALA A 101 -0.60 -7.74 0.83
N LEU A 102 -1.24 -8.78 0.29
CA LEU A 102 -0.57 -9.99 -0.22
C LEU A 102 0.32 -9.69 -1.44
N ASP A 103 -0.18 -8.93 -2.42
CA ASP A 103 0.57 -8.54 -3.62
C ASP A 103 1.86 -7.77 -3.29
N TYR A 104 1.83 -6.98 -2.22
CA TYR A 104 2.97 -6.22 -1.70
C TYR A 104 3.77 -6.97 -0.63
N ARG A 105 3.46 -8.25 -0.38
CA ARG A 105 4.12 -9.13 0.59
C ARG A 105 4.05 -8.61 2.04
N ASN A 106 3.07 -7.77 2.36
CA ASN A 106 2.81 -7.24 3.70
C ASN A 106 1.90 -8.19 4.47
N TYR A 107 2.41 -9.40 4.75
CA TYR A 107 1.64 -10.50 5.32
C TYR A 107 1.05 -10.19 6.71
N GLU A 108 1.75 -9.42 7.54
CA GLU A 108 1.23 -9.02 8.86
C GLU A 108 -0.05 -8.16 8.73
N ILE A 109 -0.06 -7.24 7.76
CA ILE A 109 -1.26 -6.45 7.44
C ILE A 109 -2.36 -7.34 6.86
N ALA A 110 -2.03 -8.30 5.98
CA ALA A 110 -3.00 -9.24 5.44
C ALA A 110 -3.68 -10.08 6.55
N GLU A 111 -2.89 -10.60 7.50
CA GLU A 111 -3.40 -11.35 8.65
C GLU A 111 -4.23 -10.47 9.60
N TYR A 112 -3.82 -9.21 9.79
CA TYR A 112 -4.63 -8.24 10.53
C TYR A 112 -5.99 -8.02 9.86
N LEU A 113 -6.01 -7.83 8.54
CA LEU A 113 -7.23 -7.62 7.75
C LEU A 113 -8.16 -8.82 7.80
N LYS A 114 -7.61 -10.04 7.72
CA LYS A 114 -8.35 -11.30 7.87
C LYS A 114 -8.97 -11.42 9.27
N SER A 115 -8.16 -11.21 10.30
CA SER A 115 -8.55 -11.50 11.69
C SER A 115 -9.47 -10.45 12.30
N ASN A 116 -9.27 -9.17 11.98
CA ASN A 116 -10.00 -8.06 12.61
C ASN A 116 -11.14 -7.52 11.74
N PHE A 117 -11.00 -7.59 10.42
CA PHE A 117 -12.02 -7.11 9.48
C PHE A 117 -12.73 -8.23 8.71
N GLY A 118 -12.40 -9.50 8.99
CA GLY A 118 -13.05 -10.65 8.35
C GLY A 118 -12.84 -10.73 6.84
N GLN A 119 -11.81 -10.06 6.31
CA GLN A 119 -11.57 -10.04 4.86
C GLN A 119 -11.06 -11.39 4.37
N THR A 120 -11.43 -11.72 3.13
CA THR A 120 -11.00 -12.95 2.45
C THR A 120 -10.14 -12.59 1.25
N PHE A 121 -9.07 -13.35 1.02
CA PHE A 121 -8.21 -13.22 -0.14
C PHE A 121 -8.61 -14.17 -1.28
N ASP A 122 -8.01 -13.93 -2.44
CA ASP A 122 -8.12 -14.76 -3.63
C ASP A 122 -7.63 -16.18 -3.35
N SER A 123 -8.30 -17.17 -3.94
CA SER A 123 -7.87 -18.57 -3.79
C SER A 123 -6.49 -18.81 -4.39
N ILE A 124 -5.84 -19.93 -4.04
CA ILE A 124 -4.60 -20.38 -4.70
C ILE A 124 -4.82 -20.49 -6.23
N ALA A 125 -5.94 -21.08 -6.65
CA ALA A 125 -6.28 -21.24 -8.06
C ALA A 125 -6.45 -19.90 -8.79
N GLU A 126 -7.10 -18.93 -8.15
CA GLU A 126 -7.28 -17.56 -8.67
C GLU A 126 -5.96 -16.81 -8.76
N SER A 127 -5.14 -16.89 -7.70
CA SER A 127 -3.79 -16.29 -7.68
C SER A 127 -2.92 -16.86 -8.81
N MET A 128 -2.96 -18.18 -9.02
CA MET A 128 -2.28 -18.83 -10.15
C MET A 128 -2.82 -18.38 -11.51
N TYR A 129 -4.15 -18.23 -11.64
CA TYR A 129 -4.79 -17.78 -12.89
C TYR A 129 -4.32 -16.38 -13.31
N PHE A 130 -4.19 -15.45 -12.36
CA PHE A 130 -3.69 -14.09 -12.62
C PHE A 130 -2.15 -13.97 -12.62
N GLY A 131 -1.43 -15.06 -12.39
CA GLY A 131 0.04 -15.09 -12.38
C GLY A 131 0.69 -14.57 -11.10
N ASN A 132 -0.07 -14.43 -10.01
CA ASN A 132 0.41 -14.04 -8.68
C ASN A 132 1.05 -15.25 -7.96
N TYR A 133 2.11 -15.81 -8.55
CA TYR A 133 2.71 -17.06 -8.08
C TYR A 133 3.36 -16.95 -6.68
N ASP A 134 3.90 -15.78 -6.34
CA ASP A 134 4.43 -15.52 -5.00
C ASP A 134 3.33 -15.61 -3.94
N VAL A 135 2.17 -14.99 -4.21
CA VAL A 135 1.00 -15.05 -3.34
C VAL A 135 0.47 -16.48 -3.27
N ALA A 136 0.31 -17.17 -4.41
CA ALA A 136 -0.12 -18.57 -4.44
C ALA A 136 0.81 -19.47 -3.61
N SER A 137 2.13 -19.28 -3.72
CA SER A 137 3.14 -20.01 -2.95
C SER A 137 3.03 -19.73 -1.44
N TYR A 138 2.83 -18.45 -1.07
CA TYR A 138 2.60 -18.06 0.31
C TYR A 138 1.34 -18.72 0.88
N LEU A 139 0.19 -18.63 0.17
CA LEU A 139 -1.08 -19.22 0.60
C LEU A 139 -0.96 -20.75 0.75
N LEU A 140 -0.34 -21.43 -0.21
CA LEU A 140 -0.08 -22.86 -0.14
C LEU A 140 0.77 -23.24 1.07
N SER A 141 1.83 -22.48 1.35
CA SER A 141 2.72 -22.72 2.48
C SER A 141 2.06 -22.49 3.84
N ASN A 142 0.99 -21.69 3.88
CA ASN A 142 0.20 -21.42 5.07
C ASN A 142 -1.05 -22.31 5.19
N GLY A 143 -1.15 -23.37 4.37
CA GLY A 143 -2.18 -24.40 4.51
C GLY A 143 -3.55 -24.04 3.92
N GLU A 144 -3.61 -23.05 3.04
CA GLU A 144 -4.84 -22.69 2.34
C GLU A 144 -5.29 -23.81 1.38
N ASP A 145 -6.60 -23.97 1.18
CA ASP A 145 -7.18 -25.09 0.43
C ASP A 145 -6.85 -25.01 -1.07
N ILE A 146 -5.94 -25.88 -1.52
CA ILE A 146 -5.55 -26.02 -2.93
C ILE A 146 -6.71 -26.51 -3.82
N ASN A 147 -7.75 -27.13 -3.25
CA ASN A 147 -8.90 -27.62 -4.01
C ASN A 147 -9.99 -26.56 -4.22
N LYS A 148 -9.83 -25.35 -3.66
CA LYS A 148 -10.78 -24.26 -3.87
C LYS A 148 -10.79 -23.86 -5.34
N ILE A 149 -11.90 -24.14 -6.01
CA ILE A 149 -12.07 -23.91 -7.45
C ILE A 149 -12.28 -22.41 -7.72
N TYR A 150 -11.52 -21.87 -8.67
CA TYR A 150 -11.79 -20.56 -9.28
C TYR A 150 -12.60 -20.75 -10.57
N ILE A 151 -13.85 -20.26 -10.59
CA ILE A 151 -14.74 -20.33 -11.75
C ILE A 151 -14.78 -18.95 -12.43
N LEU A 152 -14.14 -18.84 -13.60
CA LEU A 152 -14.22 -17.65 -14.44
C LEU A 152 -15.49 -17.71 -15.32
N PHE A 153 -16.52 -16.94 -14.96
CA PHE A 153 -17.69 -16.77 -15.84
C PHE A 153 -17.34 -15.80 -16.99
N ILE A 154 -16.99 -16.35 -18.15
CA ILE A 154 -16.89 -15.57 -19.38
C ILE A 154 -18.30 -15.45 -19.98
N PHE A 155 -18.97 -14.31 -19.78
CA PHE A 155 -20.17 -13.97 -20.55
C PHE A 155 -19.75 -13.62 -21.99
N THR A 156 -19.73 -14.60 -22.89
CA THR A 156 -19.73 -14.32 -24.33
C THR A 156 -21.18 -14.00 -24.76
N PHE A 157 -21.48 -12.73 -24.98
CA PHE A 157 -22.71 -12.34 -25.69
C PHE A 157 -22.60 -12.87 -27.13
N PHE A 158 -23.24 -14.01 -27.40
CA PHE A 158 -23.56 -14.40 -28.77
C PHE A 158 -24.62 -13.43 -29.29
N ILE A 159 -24.19 -12.36 -29.97
CA ILE A 159 -25.09 -11.57 -30.81
C ILE A 159 -25.47 -12.49 -31.97
N ALA A 160 -26.65 -13.10 -31.89
CA ALA A 160 -27.27 -13.76 -33.02
C ALA A 160 -27.63 -12.69 -34.06
N LEU A 161 -27.05 -12.81 -35.26
CA LEU A 161 -27.42 -12.05 -36.45
C LEU A 161 -28.58 -12.73 -37.17
#